data_AF-A0A382FZ20-F1
#
_entry.id   AF-A0A382FZ20-F1
#
_cell.length_a   1.000
_cell.length_b   1.000
_cell.length_c   1.000
_cell.angle_alpha   90.00
_cell.angle_beta   90.00
_cell.angle_gamma   90.00
#
_symmetry.space_group_name_H-M   'P 1'
#
loop_
_entity.id
_entity.type
_entity.pdbx_description
1 polymer ?
#
loop_
_entity_poly.entity_id
_entity_poly.type
_entity_poly.pdbx_seq_one_letter_code
_entity_poly.pdbx_strand_id
1 'polypeptide(L)'
;MNKSFENIELPNIDEMTSEQKFWFASAIAGMVGADGHAEKEELDFLRQAIKFLDSKEDIDKIIALVKDLEHGVHPKLDKIALDHKQAFFILKYLAQIMLSDTNLSPKEVKFFLKVGRLVGYTTEDKNKNPLFR
;
A
#
# COMPACT_ATOMS: atom_id res chain seq x y z
N MET A 1 -10.20 -17.91 23.72
CA MET A 1 -9.40 -16.70 24.02
C MET A 1 -9.50 -15.79 22.81
N ASN A 2 -10.56 -14.97 22.74
CA ASN A 2 -10.81 -14.08 21.61
C ASN A 2 -10.02 -12.79 21.82
N LYS A 3 -8.80 -12.73 21.29
CA LYS A 3 -8.27 -11.42 20.87
C LYS A 3 -8.77 -11.23 19.44
N SER A 4 -9.88 -10.52 19.27
CA SER A 4 -10.25 -10.08 17.93
C SER A 4 -9.14 -9.15 17.45
N PHE A 5 -8.63 -9.39 16.24
CA PHE A 5 -7.65 -8.53 15.59
C PHE A 5 -8.27 -7.20 15.12
N GLU A 6 -9.42 -6.79 15.67
CA GLU A 6 -10.28 -5.73 15.14
C GLU A 6 -9.78 -4.31 15.43
N ASN A 7 -8.88 -4.13 16.40
CA ASN A 7 -8.22 -2.84 16.62
C ASN A 7 -6.93 -2.76 15.78
N ILE A 8 -7.11 -2.64 14.47
CA ILE A 8 -6.01 -2.38 13.54
C ILE A 8 -5.64 -0.91 13.67
N GLU A 9 -4.50 -0.63 14.31
CA GLU A 9 -3.87 0.69 14.15
C GLU A 9 -3.53 0.88 12.66
N LEU A 10 -4.14 1.91 12.08
CA LEU A 10 -3.97 2.39 10.71
C LEU A 10 -2.82 3.41 10.66
N PRO A 11 -2.23 3.64 9.47
CA PRO A 11 -1.35 4.79 9.27
C PRO A 11 -2.04 6.07 9.73
N ASN A 12 -1.33 6.93 10.46
CA ASN A 12 -1.90 8.20 10.90
C ASN A 12 -1.95 9.16 9.71
N ILE A 13 -3.12 9.30 9.09
CA ILE A 13 -3.31 10.13 7.91
C ILE A 13 -3.14 11.62 8.22
N ASP A 14 -3.51 12.05 9.42
CA ASP A 14 -3.48 13.47 9.81
C ASP A 14 -2.03 13.99 9.98
N GLU A 15 -1.09 13.09 10.23
CA GLU A 15 0.35 13.38 10.31
C GLU A 15 1.06 13.28 8.95
N MET A 16 0.37 12.84 7.90
CA MET A 16 0.93 12.77 6.55
C MET A 16 0.84 14.11 5.83
N THR A 17 1.92 14.48 5.14
CA THR A 17 1.90 15.52 4.10
C THR A 17 1.02 15.08 2.92
N SER A 18 0.56 16.04 2.10
CA SER A 18 -0.21 15.73 0.89
C SER A 18 0.55 14.80 -0.07
N GLU A 19 1.87 14.95 -0.18
CA GLU A 19 2.72 14.05 -0.97
C GLU A 19 2.68 12.61 -0.42
N GLN A 20 2.80 12.44 0.90
CA GLN A 20 2.72 11.12 1.55
C GLN A 20 1.34 10.49 1.40
N LYS A 21 0.26 11.28 1.53
CA LYS A 21 -1.11 10.82 1.30
C LYS A 21 -1.29 10.35 -0.15
N PHE A 22 -0.88 11.15 -1.13
CA PHE A 22 -0.97 10.79 -2.53
C PHE A 22 -0.15 9.54 -2.87
N TRP A 23 1.06 9.46 -2.33
CA TRP A 23 1.91 8.28 -2.48
C TRP A 23 1.26 7.03 -1.88
N PHE A 24 0.66 7.15 -0.70
CA PHE A 24 -0.01 6.03 -0.03
C PHE A 24 -1.27 5.58 -0.80
N ALA A 25 -2.10 6.51 -1.27
CA ALA A 25 -3.24 6.19 -2.13
C ALA A 25 -2.79 5.50 -3.44
N SER A 26 -1.68 5.97 -4.03
CA SER A 26 -1.08 5.34 -5.21
C SER A 26 -0.59 3.92 -4.89
N ALA A 27 -0.03 3.68 -3.71
CA ALA A 27 0.39 2.35 -3.28
C ALA A 27 -0.80 1.41 -3.05
N ILE A 28 -1.91 1.89 -2.49
CA ILE A 28 -3.17 1.13 -2.38
C ILE A 28 -3.66 0.75 -3.77
N ALA A 29 -3.72 1.70 -4.70
CA ALA A 29 -4.15 1.42 -6.07
C ALA A 29 -3.26 0.39 -6.77
N GLY A 30 -1.94 0.52 -6.63
CA GLY A 30 -1.02 -0.43 -7.20
C GLY A 30 -1.10 -1.83 -6.58
N MET A 31 -1.52 -1.95 -5.31
CA MET A 31 -1.77 -3.23 -4.67
C MET A 31 -3.04 -3.89 -5.23
N VAL A 32 -4.15 -3.15 -5.23
CA VAL A 32 -5.46 -3.63 -5.71
C VAL A 32 -5.43 -4.05 -7.19
N GLY A 33 -4.66 -3.36 -8.04
CA GLY A 33 -4.54 -3.75 -9.45
C GLY A 33 -3.29 -4.55 -9.78
N ALA A 34 -2.57 -5.10 -8.80
CA ALA A 34 -1.29 -5.75 -9.04
C ALA A 34 -1.41 -7.01 -9.92
N ASP A 35 -2.51 -7.76 -9.79
CA ASP A 35 -2.74 -8.99 -10.52
C ASP A 35 -3.46 -8.77 -11.88
N GLY A 36 -4.22 -7.68 -11.98
CA GLY A 36 -4.99 -7.23 -13.14
C GLY A 36 -6.52 -7.29 -12.96
N HIS A 37 -7.02 -7.70 -11.79
CA HIS A 37 -8.44 -7.75 -11.47
C HIS A 37 -8.69 -7.10 -10.11
N ALA A 38 -9.60 -6.14 -10.03
CA ALA A 38 -10.01 -5.57 -8.76
C ALA A 38 -11.39 -6.12 -8.37
N GLU A 39 -11.45 -6.91 -7.32
CA GLU A 39 -12.71 -7.38 -6.76
C GLU A 39 -13.45 -6.26 -6.02
N LYS A 40 -14.76 -6.46 -5.81
CA LYS A 40 -15.62 -5.44 -5.18
C LYS A 40 -15.14 -5.02 -3.79
N GLU A 41 -14.62 -5.98 -3.02
CA GLU A 41 -14.08 -5.76 -1.68
C GLU A 41 -12.76 -4.95 -1.73
N GLU A 42 -11.96 -5.16 -2.76
CA GLU A 42 -10.70 -4.44 -2.94
C GLU A 42 -10.92 -2.98 -3.36
N LEU A 43 -11.97 -2.74 -4.14
CA LEU A 43 -12.42 -1.39 -4.48
C LEU A 43 -12.85 -0.57 -3.24
N ASP A 44 -13.22 -1.20 -2.12
CA ASP A 44 -13.52 -0.47 -0.88
C ASP A 44 -12.27 0.14 -0.24
N PHE A 45 -11.10 -0.47 -0.39
CA PHE A 45 -9.83 0.14 0.03
C PHE A 45 -9.49 1.37 -0.81
N LEU A 46 -9.74 1.31 -2.13
CA LEU A 46 -9.58 2.46 -3.03
C LEU A 46 -10.54 3.61 -2.68
N ARG A 47 -11.80 3.30 -2.35
CA ARG A 47 -12.75 4.31 -1.87
C ARG A 47 -12.30 4.97 -0.58
N GLN A 48 -11.69 4.21 0.34
CA GLN A 48 -11.09 4.77 1.56
C GLN A 48 -9.88 5.64 1.23
N ALA A 49 -9.05 5.23 0.28
CA ALA A 49 -7.88 5.98 -0.16
C ALA A 49 -8.24 7.37 -0.68
N ILE A 50 -9.28 7.45 -1.51
CA ILE A 50 -9.75 8.71 -2.08
C ILE A 50 -10.22 9.70 -1.00
N LYS A 51 -10.80 9.21 0.10
CA LYS A 51 -11.38 10.07 1.16
C LYS A 51 -10.34 10.87 1.93
N PHE A 52 -9.09 10.41 1.98
CA PHE A 52 -8.04 11.10 2.72
C PHE A 52 -7.18 12.04 1.88
N LEU A 53 -7.42 12.12 0.56
CA LEU A 53 -6.68 13.03 -0.32
C LEU A 53 -7.17 14.47 -0.13
N ASP A 54 -6.22 15.40 -0.13
CA ASP A 54 -6.50 16.81 0.20
C ASP A 54 -7.08 17.59 -0.99
N SER A 55 -6.89 17.10 -2.23
CA SER A 55 -7.26 17.82 -3.45
C SER A 55 -8.08 16.96 -4.42
N LYS A 56 -9.01 17.61 -5.12
CA LYS A 56 -9.76 16.99 -6.21
C LYS A 56 -8.84 16.51 -7.34
N GLU A 57 -7.76 17.23 -7.60
CA GLU A 57 -6.77 16.86 -8.62
C GLU A 57 -6.13 15.50 -8.30
N ASP A 58 -5.76 15.27 -7.04
CA ASP A 58 -5.16 14.01 -6.60
C ASP A 58 -6.19 12.87 -6.64
N ILE A 59 -7.44 13.15 -6.29
CA ILE A 59 -8.55 12.19 -6.43
C ILE A 59 -8.70 11.78 -7.90
N ASP A 60 -8.75 12.75 -8.81
CA ASP A 60 -8.90 12.51 -10.24
C ASP A 60 -7.71 11.69 -10.80
N LYS A 61 -6.48 11.96 -10.33
CA LYS A 61 -5.28 11.15 -10.66
C LYS A 61 -5.40 9.71 -10.18
N ILE A 62 -5.84 9.47 -8.95
CA ILE A 62 -6.03 8.10 -8.44
C ILE A 62 -7.12 7.37 -9.23
N ILE A 63 -8.24 8.04 -9.55
CA ILE A 63 -9.31 7.44 -10.36
C ILE A 63 -8.78 7.08 -11.76
N ALA A 64 -7.98 7.94 -12.38
CA ALA A 64 -7.36 7.66 -13.67
C ALA A 64 -6.41 6.45 -13.58
N LEU A 65 -5.55 6.40 -12.55
CA LEU A 65 -4.68 5.25 -12.30
C LEU A 65 -5.46 3.95 -12.17
N VAL A 66 -6.58 3.94 -11.45
CA VAL A 66 -7.40 2.74 -11.28
C VAL A 66 -7.95 2.22 -12.61
N LYS A 67 -8.37 3.11 -13.51
CA LYS A 67 -8.82 2.73 -14.86
C LYS A 67 -7.68 2.18 -15.72
N ASP A 68 -6.47 2.70 -15.54
CA ASP A 68 -5.29 2.24 -16.27
C ASP A 68 -4.79 0.87 -15.75
N LEU A 69 -5.10 0.49 -14.51
CA LEU A 69 -4.77 -0.85 -13.96
C LEU A 69 -5.43 -1.98 -14.74
N GLU A 70 -6.66 -1.78 -15.24
CA GLU A 70 -7.35 -2.74 -16.13
C GLU A 70 -6.56 -3.03 -17.42
N HIS A 71 -5.66 -2.11 -17.78
CA HIS A 71 -4.76 -2.21 -18.93
C HIS A 71 -3.33 -2.65 -18.55
N GLY A 72 -3.12 -3.09 -17.31
CA GLY A 72 -1.82 -3.54 -16.79
C GLY A 72 -0.84 -2.41 -16.48
N VAL A 73 -1.32 -1.17 -16.34
CA VAL A 73 -0.48 -0.01 -16.02
C VAL A 73 -0.46 0.21 -14.52
N HIS A 74 0.67 -0.08 -13.88
CA HIS A 74 0.85 0.09 -12.44
C HIS A 74 1.39 1.49 -12.10
N PRO A 75 1.06 2.03 -10.92
CA PRO A 75 1.58 3.32 -10.46
C PRO A 75 3.10 3.27 -10.34
N LYS A 76 3.73 4.35 -10.80
CA LYS A 76 5.16 4.60 -10.59
C LYS A 76 5.32 5.20 -9.20
N LEU A 77 5.76 4.36 -8.27
CA LEU A 77 6.13 4.78 -6.93
C LEU A 77 7.63 4.97 -6.84
N ASP A 78 8.04 6.12 -6.34
CA ASP A 78 9.42 6.43 -5.95
C ASP A 78 9.62 6.23 -4.44
N LYS A 79 10.86 6.40 -3.97
CA LYS A 79 11.16 6.40 -2.53
C LYS A 79 10.47 7.58 -1.88
N ILE A 80 9.95 7.37 -0.67
CA ILE A 80 9.35 8.44 0.11
C ILE A 80 9.92 8.44 1.54
N ALA A 81 10.13 9.63 2.08
CA ALA A 81 10.54 9.79 3.47
C ALA A 81 9.31 9.61 4.37
N LEU A 82 9.38 8.61 5.25
CA LEU A 82 8.38 8.31 6.27
C LEU A 82 9.13 7.97 7.55
N ASP A 83 8.56 8.28 8.71
CA ASP A 83 9.07 7.69 9.95
C ASP A 83 8.81 6.18 9.96
N HIS A 84 9.58 5.45 10.77
CA HIS A 84 9.54 3.99 10.79
C HIS A 84 8.16 3.44 11.20
N LYS A 85 7.44 4.11 12.11
CA LYS A 85 6.14 3.65 12.59
C LYS A 85 5.09 3.81 11.47
N GLN A 86 5.10 4.95 10.79
CA GLN A 86 4.22 5.21 9.66
C GLN A 86 4.48 4.26 8.47
N ALA A 87 5.76 4.05 8.13
CA ALA A 87 6.15 3.10 7.09
C ALA A 87 5.68 1.67 7.42
N PHE A 88 5.84 1.24 8.68
CA PHE A 88 5.37 -0.07 9.12
C PHE A 88 3.84 -0.22 9.03
N PHE A 89 3.08 0.79 9.44
CA PHE A 89 1.61 0.73 9.32
C PHE A 89 1.14 0.71 7.88
N ILE A 90 1.80 1.45 6.98
CA ILE A 90 1.50 1.38 5.55
C ILE A 90 1.70 -0.04 5.05
N LEU A 91 2.84 -0.68 5.38
CA LEU A 91 3.09 -2.06 4.97
C LEU A 91 2.09 -3.03 5.58
N LYS A 92 1.76 -2.89 6.86
CA LYS A 92 0.71 -3.69 7.51
C LYS A 92 -0.62 -3.56 6.77
N TYR A 93 -1.02 -2.35 6.41
CA TYR A 93 -2.27 -2.09 5.68
C TYR A 93 -2.26 -2.73 4.29
N LEU A 94 -1.19 -2.54 3.52
CA LEU A 94 -1.06 -3.14 2.19
C LEU A 94 -1.02 -4.67 2.23
N ALA A 95 -0.43 -5.26 3.27
CA ALA A 95 -0.46 -6.71 3.48
C ALA A 95 -1.88 -7.22 3.73
N GLN A 96 -2.74 -6.43 4.37
CA GLN A 96 -4.14 -6.80 4.60
C GLN A 96 -4.96 -6.79 3.31
N ILE A 97 -4.73 -5.81 2.44
CA ILE A 97 -5.33 -5.79 1.09
C ILE A 97 -4.89 -7.02 0.31
N MET A 98 -3.58 -7.30 0.29
CA MET A 98 -3.01 -8.46 -0.38
C MET A 98 -3.55 -9.81 0.16
N LEU A 99 -4.03 -9.85 1.41
CA LEU A 99 -4.57 -11.05 2.04
C LEU A 99 -6.11 -11.04 2.11
N SER A 100 -6.78 -10.01 1.58
CA SER A 100 -8.25 -9.97 1.56
C SER A 100 -8.83 -10.87 0.49
N ASP A 101 -8.10 -11.11 -0.61
CA ASP A 101 -8.47 -12.15 -1.57
C ASP A 101 -8.05 -13.55 -1.06
N THR A 102 -8.86 -14.53 -1.43
CA THR A 102 -8.64 -15.96 -1.25
C THR A 102 -7.40 -16.50 -1.98
N ASN A 103 -6.88 -15.80 -3.01
CA ASN A 103 -5.77 -16.29 -3.82
C ASN A 103 -4.64 -15.27 -4.03
N LEU A 104 -3.64 -15.32 -3.15
CA LEU A 104 -2.43 -14.51 -3.23
C LEU A 104 -1.61 -14.76 -4.52
N SER A 105 -1.56 -13.79 -5.43
CA SER A 105 -0.80 -13.91 -6.68
C SER A 105 0.70 -13.56 -6.50
N PRO A 106 1.60 -14.14 -7.31
CA PRO A 106 3.00 -13.74 -7.32
C PRO A 106 3.25 -12.26 -7.69
N LYS A 107 2.31 -11.61 -8.38
CA LYS A 107 2.44 -10.20 -8.77
C LYS A 107 2.19 -9.27 -7.58
N GLU A 108 1.17 -9.55 -6.77
CA GLU A 108 0.89 -8.79 -5.54
C GLU A 108 2.04 -8.92 -4.55
N VAL A 109 2.57 -10.13 -4.33
CA VAL A 109 3.75 -10.34 -3.47
C VAL A 109 4.94 -9.53 -3.97
N LYS A 110 5.20 -9.52 -5.28
CA LYS A 110 6.29 -8.72 -5.87
C LYS A 110 6.06 -7.22 -5.67
N PHE A 111 4.83 -6.76 -5.83
CA PHE A 111 4.46 -5.36 -5.62
C PHE A 111 4.63 -4.96 -4.15
N PHE A 112 4.11 -5.76 -3.22
CA PHE A 112 4.28 -5.58 -1.78
C PHE A 112 5.75 -5.45 -1.38
N LEU A 113 6.60 -6.38 -1.83
CA LEU A 113 8.04 -6.34 -1.56
C LEU A 113 8.72 -5.13 -2.19
N LYS A 114 8.26 -4.68 -3.37
CA LYS A 114 8.73 -3.43 -3.99
C LYS A 114 8.40 -2.24 -3.09
N VAL A 115 7.16 -2.13 -2.61
CA VAL A 115 6.74 -1.05 -1.71
C VAL A 115 7.56 -1.07 -0.42
N GLY A 116 7.78 -2.24 0.18
CA GLY A 116 8.67 -2.43 1.33
C GLY A 116 10.04 -1.78 1.13
N ARG A 117 10.69 -2.04 0.00
CA ARG A 117 11.99 -1.42 -0.33
C ARG A 117 11.92 0.10 -0.48
N LEU A 118 10.83 0.64 -1.02
CA LEU A 118 10.66 2.09 -1.23
C LEU A 118 10.49 2.85 0.08
N VAL A 119 9.91 2.22 1.10
CA VAL A 119 9.73 2.80 2.45
C VAL A 119 10.85 2.40 3.42
N GLY A 120 11.94 1.84 2.92
CA GLY A 120 13.15 1.57 3.72
C GLY A 120 13.26 0.15 4.31
N TYR A 121 12.31 -0.74 4.05
CA TYR A 121 12.38 -2.15 4.46
C TYR A 121 12.96 -3.00 3.33
N THR A 122 14.29 -3.12 3.28
CA THR A 122 15.00 -4.00 2.35
C THR A 122 15.38 -5.31 3.04
N THR A 123 15.20 -6.45 2.36
CA THR A 123 15.77 -7.74 2.80
C THR A 123 17.29 -7.78 2.69
N GLU A 124 17.89 -6.81 2.00
CA GLU A 124 19.33 -6.56 2.06
C GLU A 124 19.66 -5.84 3.36
N ASP A 125 19.90 -6.66 4.36
CA ASP A 125 20.68 -6.28 5.53
C ASP A 125 22.07 -5.87 5.03
N LYS A 126 22.29 -4.57 4.75
CA LYS A 126 23.63 -4.09 4.37
C LYS A 126 24.66 -4.34 5.46
N ASN A 127 24.20 -4.64 6.68
CA ASN A 127 24.99 -5.08 7.81
C ASN A 127 24.40 -6.38 8.36
N LYS A 128 24.85 -7.54 7.86
CA LYS A 128 24.61 -8.87 8.48
C LYS A 128 24.39 -8.75 10.00
N ASN A 129 23.15 -8.87 10.46
CA ASN A 129 22.85 -9.00 11.87
C ASN A 129 23.16 -10.45 12.28
N PRO A 130 24.22 -10.72 13.08
CA PRO A 130 24.63 -12.09 13.40
C PRO A 130 23.70 -12.81 14.39
N LEU A 131 22.61 -12.18 14.84
CA LEU A 131 21.79 -12.69 15.94
C LEU A 131 20.61 -13.59 15.52
N PHE A 132 20.47 -13.88 14.23
CA PHE A 132 19.58 -14.97 13.77
C PHE A 132 20.36 -15.91 12.85
N ARG A 133 21.12 -16.81 13.49
CA ARG A 133 21.55 -18.10 12.97
C ARG A 133 21.09 -19.18 13.93
#